data_AF-A0A6G9J568-F1
#
_entry.id   AF-A0A6G9J568-F1
#
_cell.length_a   1.000
_cell.length_b   1.000
_cell.length_c   1.000
_cell.angle_alpha   90.00
_cell.angle_beta   90.00
_cell.angle_gamma   90.00
#
_symmetry.space_group_name_H-M   'P 1'
#
loop_
_entity.id
_entity.type
_entity.pdbx_description
1 polymer ?
#
loop_
_entity_poly.entity_id
_entity_poly.type
_entity_poly.pdbx_seq_one_letter_code
_entity_poly.pdbx_strand_id
1 'polypeptide(L)'
;MIYSFELLFLAAVSFLLAYFIGAKKYTWLLSGYNQRRIRDQEKLARIVGKYNMIVGIAAVAGSMIDHPDMIVIFPIAVIGHVALAAYANVKMVE
;
A
#
# COMPACT_ATOMS: atom_id res chain seq x y z
N MET A 1 -12.23 13.03 -19.68
CA MET A 1 -11.95 13.64 -18.36
C MET A 1 -10.47 13.39 -18.15
N ILE A 2 -9.62 14.42 -18.03
CA ILE A 2 -8.16 14.25 -18.01
C ILE A 2 -7.70 13.43 -16.78
N TYR A 3 -8.55 13.33 -15.76
CA TYR A 3 -8.27 12.61 -14.52
C TYR A 3 -9.09 11.34 -14.38
N SER A 4 -8.41 10.23 -14.10
CA SER A 4 -9.04 8.95 -13.73
C SER A 4 -9.45 8.99 -12.26
N PHE A 5 -10.76 9.03 -11.99
CA PHE A 5 -11.31 9.13 -10.63
C PHE A 5 -10.91 7.93 -9.75
N GLU A 6 -10.83 6.74 -10.35
CA GLU A 6 -10.45 5.48 -9.72
C GLU A 6 -9.01 5.54 -9.18
N LEU A 7 -8.10 6.11 -9.97
CA LEU A 7 -6.69 6.26 -9.58
C LEU A 7 -6.50 7.37 -8.55
N LEU A 8 -7.28 8.46 -8.63
CA LEU A 8 -7.29 9.47 -7.57
C LEU A 8 -7.82 8.92 -6.25
N PHE A 9 -8.87 8.09 -6.30
CA PHE A 9 -9.39 7.41 -5.11
C PHE A 9 -8.35 6.45 -4.52
N LEU A 10 -7.69 5.65 -5.36
CA LEU A 10 -6.59 4.78 -4.93
C LEU A 10 -5.46 5.59 -4.29
N ALA A 11 -5.05 6.70 -4.91
CA ALA A 11 -4.00 7.56 -4.38
C ALA A 11 -4.35 8.12 -3.00
N ALA A 12 -5.58 8.61 -2.82
CA ALA A 12 -6.04 9.15 -1.55
C ALA A 12 -6.01 8.08 -0.45
N VAL A 13 -6.58 6.90 -0.71
CA VAL A 13 -6.56 5.78 0.24
C VAL A 13 -5.13 5.35 0.57
N SER A 14 -4.27 5.22 -0.44
CA SER A 14 -2.87 4.85 -0.25
C SER A 14 -2.10 5.87 0.58
N PHE A 15 -2.29 7.18 0.38
CA PHE A 15 -1.65 8.18 1.23
C PHE A 15 -2.14 8.17 2.67
N LEU A 16 -3.45 7.96 2.88
CA LEU A 16 -4.00 7.80 4.23
C LEU A 16 -3.38 6.58 4.93
N LEU A 17 -3.30 5.44 4.25
CA LEU A 17 -2.66 4.24 4.77
C LEU A 17 -1.16 4.46 5.03
N ALA A 18 -0.45 5.15 4.13
CA ALA A 18 0.96 5.49 4.32
C ALA A 18 1.18 6.32 5.59
N TYR A 19 0.30 7.30 5.84
CA TYR A 19 0.36 8.15 7.02
C TYR A 19 0.03 7.36 8.31
N PHE A 20 -1.14 6.70 8.35
CA PHE A 20 -1.59 6.01 9.56
C PHE A 20 -0.72 4.81 9.93
N ILE A 21 -0.33 4.01 8.94
CA ILE A 21 0.51 2.83 9.17
C ILE A 21 1.98 3.25 9.31
N GLY A 22 2.49 3.99 8.33
CA GLY A 22 3.92 4.30 8.23
C GLY A 22 4.41 5.28 9.27
N ALA A 23 3.71 6.41 9.44
CA ALA A 23 4.10 7.50 10.34
C ALA A 23 3.50 7.33 11.74
N LYS A 24 2.18 7.08 11.84
CA LYS A 24 1.48 6.95 13.13
C LYS A 24 1.56 5.55 13.75
N LYS A 25 2.09 4.56 13.04
CA LYS A 25 2.28 3.18 13.53
C LYS A 25 0.98 2.54 14.02
N TYR A 26 -0.13 2.82 13.35
CA TYR A 26 -1.41 2.17 13.63
C TYR A 26 -1.40 0.71 13.13
N THR A 27 -0.81 -0.17 13.92
CA THR A 27 -0.64 -1.60 13.60
C THR A 27 -1.96 -2.36 13.51
N TRP A 28 -3.04 -1.88 14.13
CA TRP A 28 -4.37 -2.48 14.00
C TRP A 28 -4.88 -2.52 12.54
N LEU A 29 -4.42 -1.60 11.68
CA LEU A 29 -4.69 -1.61 10.22
C LEU A 29 -3.93 -2.72 9.47
N LEU A 30 -2.97 -3.39 10.14
CA LEU A 30 -2.18 -4.50 9.61
C LEU A 30 -2.73 -5.86 10.08
N SER A 31 -4.00 -5.92 10.51
CA SER A 31 -4.65 -7.16 10.96
C SER A 31 -4.54 -8.29 9.94
N GLY A 32 -4.52 -7.98 8.64
CA GLY A 32 -4.32 -8.95 7.55
C GLY A 32 -2.91 -9.56 7.45
N TYR A 33 -1.90 -8.99 8.13
CA TYR A 33 -0.51 -9.46 8.08
C TYR A 33 -0.15 -10.49 9.16
N ASN A 34 -1.13 -11.01 9.93
CA ASN A 34 -0.89 -11.89 11.08
C ASN A 34 0.14 -11.30 12.07
N GLN A 35 -0.01 -10.01 12.38
CA GLN A 35 0.92 -9.21 13.18
C GLN A 35 1.32 -9.80 14.54
N ARG A 36 0.51 -10.71 15.11
CA ARG A 36 0.80 -11.39 16.37
C ARG A 36 2.05 -12.28 16.32
N ARG A 37 2.38 -12.81 15.13
CA ARG A 37 3.55 -13.67 14.94
C ARG A 37 4.79 -12.90 14.48
N ILE A 38 4.63 -11.61 14.18
CA ILE A 38 5.69 -10.78 13.61
C ILE A 38 6.54 -10.22 14.73
N ARG A 39 7.84 -10.55 14.69
CA ARG A 39 8.84 -10.12 15.69
C ARG A 39 8.94 -8.61 15.85
N ASP A 40 8.86 -7.90 14.73
CA ASP A 40 9.02 -6.44 14.68
C ASP A 40 7.87 -5.80 13.90
N GLN A 41 6.81 -5.42 14.64
CA GLN A 41 5.63 -4.78 14.09
C GLN A 41 5.91 -3.36 13.59
N GLU A 42 6.88 -2.64 14.17
CA GLU A 42 7.24 -1.29 13.71
C GLU A 42 7.93 -1.32 12.34
N LYS A 43 8.80 -2.30 12.12
CA LYS A 43 9.44 -2.56 10.83
C LYS A 43 8.38 -2.93 9.79
N LEU A 44 7.41 -3.77 10.14
CA LEU A 44 6.30 -4.11 9.25
C LEU A 44 5.52 -2.85 8.86
N ALA A 45 5.12 -2.05 9.85
CA ALA A 45 4.41 -0.80 9.63
C ALA A 45 5.21 0.18 8.75
N ARG A 46 6.54 0.25 8.93
CA ARG A 46 7.42 1.07 8.09
C ARG A 46 7.46 0.58 6.64
N ILE A 47 7.54 -0.73 6.41
CA ILE A 47 7.57 -1.31 5.06
C ILE A 47 6.23 -1.10 4.35
N VAL A 48 5.12 -1.46 5.00
CA VAL A 48 3.77 -1.34 4.43
C VAL A 48 3.41 0.13 4.20
N GLY A 49 3.80 1.03 5.11
CA GLY A 49 3.60 2.47 4.93
C GLY A 49 4.39 3.03 3.75
N LYS A 50 5.67 2.66 3.59
CA LYS A 50 6.48 3.06 2.43
C LYS A 50 5.91 2.54 1.12
N TYR A 51 5.43 1.30 1.10
CA TYR A 51 4.80 0.73 -0.08
C TYR A 51 3.55 1.51 -0.50
N ASN A 52 2.66 1.79 0.46
CA ASN A 52 1.48 2.63 0.22
C ASN A 52 1.85 4.03 -0.30
N MET A 53 2.94 4.62 0.19
CA MET A 53 3.41 5.92 -0.31
C MET A 53 3.82 5.85 -1.79
N ILE A 54 4.52 4.78 -2.20
CA ILE A 54 4.91 4.55 -3.60
C ILE A 54 3.67 4.33 -4.47
N VAL A 55 2.72 3.51 -4.02
CA VAL A 55 1.44 3.30 -4.73
C VAL A 55 0.68 4.61 -4.89
N GLY A 56 0.60 5.43 -3.85
CA GLY A 56 -0.06 6.73 -3.90
C GLY A 56 0.57 7.67 -4.95
N ILE A 57 1.90 7.77 -4.98
CA ILE A 57 2.62 8.57 -5.98
C ILE A 57 2.37 8.04 -7.39
N ALA A 58 2.45 6.72 -7.60
CA ALA A 58 2.20 6.11 -8.89
C ALA A 58 0.76 6.34 -9.36
N ALA A 59 -0.22 6.23 -8.47
CA ALA A 59 -1.63 6.44 -8.76
C ALA A 59 -1.94 7.91 -9.11
N VAL A 60 -1.32 8.89 -8.42
CA VAL A 60 -1.42 10.31 -8.82
C VAL A 60 -0.84 10.50 -10.21
N ALA A 61 0.37 10.00 -10.47
CA ALA A 61 1.02 10.16 -11.77
C ALA A 61 0.20 9.50 -12.90
N GLY A 62 -0.29 8.28 -12.67
CA GLY A 62 -1.15 7.57 -13.62
C GLY A 62 -2.49 8.25 -13.85
N SER A 63 -3.05 8.91 -12.83
CA SER A 63 -4.32 9.63 -12.98
C SER A 63 -4.24 10.81 -13.95
N MET A 64 -3.04 11.36 -14.19
CA MET A 64 -2.79 12.50 -15.09
C MET A 64 -2.57 12.09 -16.55
N ILE A 65 -2.54 10.79 -16.84
CA ILE A 65 -2.30 10.24 -18.16
C ILE A 65 -3.63 9.73 -18.72
N ASP A 66 -4.09 10.33 -19.82
CA ASP A 66 -5.34 9.96 -20.50
C ASP A 66 -5.12 8.70 -21.37
N HIS A 67 -4.89 7.55 -20.70
CA HIS A 67 -4.72 6.25 -21.35
C HIS A 67 -5.41 5.14 -20.52
N PRO A 68 -6.27 4.31 -21.12
CA PRO A 68 -7.04 3.30 -20.40
C PRO A 68 -6.16 2.30 -19.63
N ASP A 69 -4.97 1.98 -20.17
CA ASP A 69 -4.02 1.06 -19.54
C ASP A 69 -3.51 1.53 -18.17
N MET A 70 -3.63 2.82 -17.81
CA MET A 70 -3.19 3.32 -16.49
C MET A 70 -3.95 2.66 -15.33
N ILE A 71 -5.13 2.11 -15.59
CA ILE A 71 -5.88 1.34 -14.59
C ILE A 71 -5.12 0.11 -14.10
N VAL A 72 -4.09 -0.37 -14.82
CA VAL A 72 -3.21 -1.48 -14.43
C VAL A 72 -2.45 -1.21 -13.11
N ILE A 73 -2.33 0.05 -12.69
CA ILE A 73 -1.74 0.40 -11.40
C ILE A 73 -2.50 -0.26 -10.24
N PHE A 74 -3.83 -0.37 -10.35
CA PHE A 74 -4.67 -0.98 -9.32
C PHE A 74 -4.31 -2.48 -9.06
N PRO A 75 -4.34 -3.39 -10.06
CA PRO A 75 -3.94 -4.77 -9.83
C PRO A 75 -2.48 -4.92 -9.40
N ILE A 76 -1.56 -4.07 -9.89
CA ILE A 76 -0.16 -4.07 -9.43
C ILE A 76 -0.07 -3.72 -7.94
N ALA A 77 -0.85 -2.75 -7.48
CA ALA A 77 -0.92 -2.36 -6.07
C ALA A 77 -1.45 -3.52 -5.19
N VAL A 78 -2.48 -4.23 -5.67
CA VAL A 78 -3.01 -5.40 -4.97
C VAL A 78 -1.97 -6.52 -4.89
N ILE A 79 -1.31 -6.84 -6.00
CA ILE A 79 -0.27 -7.89 -6.05
C ILE A 79 0.87 -7.57 -5.09
N GLY A 80 1.33 -6.32 -5.04
CA GLY A 80 2.40 -5.96 -4.11
C GLY A 80 1.96 -6.02 -2.64
N HIS A 81 0.70 -5.73 -2.32
CA HIS A 81 0.17 -5.99 -0.97
C HIS A 81 0.18 -7.47 -0.61
N VAL A 82 -0.24 -8.35 -1.52
CA VAL A 82 -0.20 -9.81 -1.33
C VAL A 82 1.24 -10.29 -1.16
N ALA A 83 2.18 -9.81 -1.98
CA ALA A 83 3.59 -10.14 -1.88
C ALA A 83 4.19 -9.69 -0.54
N LEU A 84 3.83 -8.50 -0.06
CA LEU A 84 4.24 -8.02 1.26
C LEU A 84 3.65 -8.87 2.39
N ALA A 85 2.40 -9.31 2.27
CA ALA A 85 1.78 -10.19 3.25
C ALA A 85 2.50 -11.55 3.30
N ALA A 86 2.82 -12.13 2.14
CA ALA A 86 3.62 -13.36 2.06
C ALA A 86 5.02 -13.15 2.66
N TYR A 87 5.72 -12.08 2.31
CA TYR A 87 7.02 -11.73 2.89
C TYR A 87 6.96 -11.61 4.41
N ALA A 88 5.96 -10.90 4.94
CA ALA A 88 5.79 -10.73 6.37
C ALA A 88 5.59 -12.06 7.09
N ASN A 89 4.74 -12.94 6.54
CA ASN A 89 4.45 -14.26 7.13
C ASN A 89 5.62 -15.26 7.02
N VAL A 90 6.54 -15.11 6.06
CA VAL A 90 7.67 -16.04 5.87
C VAL A 90 8.95 -15.54 6.51
N LYS A 91 9.22 -14.22 6.45
CA LYS A 91 10.53 -13.64 6.82
C LYS A 91 10.51 -12.78 8.08
N MET A 92 9.33 -12.31 8.52
CA MET A 92 9.23 -11.42 9.69
C MET A 92 8.64 -12.11 10.92
N VAL A 93 8.27 -13.38 10.79
CA VAL A 93 7.82 -14.21 11.90
C VAL A 93 9.00 -14.76 12.70
N GLU A 94 8.74 -15.06 13.98
CA GLU A 94 9.65 -15.84 14.84
C GLU A 94 9.56 -17.34 14.55
#